data_AF-A0A420YPK9-F1
#
_entry.id   AF-A0A420YPK9-F1
#
_cell.length_a   1.000
_cell.length_b   1.000
_cell.length_c   1.000
_cell.angle_alpha   90.00
_cell.angle_beta   90.00
_cell.angle_gamma   90.00
#
_symmetry.space_group_name_H-M   'P 1'
#
loop_
_entity.id
_entity.type
_entity.pdbx_description
1 polymer ?
#
loop_
_entity_poly.entity_id
_entity_poly.type
_entity_poly.pdbx_seq_one_letter_code
_entity_poly.pdbx_strand_id
1 'polypeptide(L)'
;NLGDKTRYQIFCEIAKGTKSVKGIAEQLGITSATVSYHINELVLSNLVVHGWNKKDCTQAIHTELITEVMNGLMEDSFMTNSLENEK
;
A
#
# COMPACT_ATOMS: atom_id res chain seq x y z
N ASN A 1 6.91 5.73 -0.49
CA ASN A 1 5.69 5.44 0.31
C ASN A 1 5.75 4.13 1.09
N LEU A 2 5.94 2.97 0.46
CA LEU A 2 5.83 1.67 1.15
C LEU A 2 7.09 1.22 1.93
N GLY A 3 8.20 1.96 1.89
CA GLY A 3 9.38 1.68 2.73
C GLY A 3 9.22 2.06 4.20
N ASP A 4 8.15 2.77 4.55
CA ASP A 4 7.77 3.06 5.94
C ASP A 4 6.95 1.88 6.49
N LYS A 5 7.44 1.26 7.56
CA LYS A 5 6.84 0.06 8.15
C LYS A 5 5.41 0.28 8.63
N THR A 6 5.14 1.39 9.31
CA THR A 6 3.80 1.69 9.86
C THR A 6 2.82 1.94 8.73
N ARG A 7 3.23 2.72 7.73
CA ARG A 7 2.42 2.99 6.52
C ARG A 7 2.13 1.72 5.73
N TYR A 8 3.11 0.83 5.60
CA TYR A 8 2.93 -0.47 4.95
C TYR A 8 1.91 -1.35 5.69
N GLN A 9 2.00 -1.42 7.02
CA GLN A 9 1.04 -2.19 7.83
C GLN A 9 -0.38 -1.63 7.69
N ILE A 10 -0.55 -0.30 7.70
CA ILE A 10 -1.85 0.35 7.46
C ILE A 10 -2.38 0.00 6.07
N PHE A 11 -1.53 0.08 5.03
CA PHE A 11 -1.88 -0.32 3.68
C PHE A 11 -2.38 -1.78 3.63
N CYS A 12 -1.69 -2.70 4.32
CA CYS A 12 -2.09 -4.11 4.40
C CYS A 12 -3.47 -4.29 5.06
N GLU A 13 -3.79 -3.56 6.13
CA GLU A 13 -5.11 -3.65 6.76
C GLU A 13 -6.24 -3.13 5.85
N ILE A 14 -5.97 -2.08 5.06
CA ILE A 14 -6.91 -1.60 4.04
C ILE A 14 -7.11 -2.67 2.96
N ALA A 15 -6.03 -3.27 2.47
CA ALA A 15 -6.08 -4.34 1.47
C ALA A 15 -6.84 -5.59 1.95
N LYS A 16 -6.78 -5.90 3.25
CA LYS A 16 -7.57 -6.97 3.89
C LYS A 16 -9.05 -6.62 4.05
N GLY A 17 -9.42 -5.34 3.87
CA GLY A 17 -10.80 -4.87 3.92
C GLY A 17 -11.22 -4.17 5.22
N THR A 18 -10.29 -3.79 6.10
CA THR A 18 -10.64 -3.07 7.35
C THR A 18 -11.09 -1.64 7.06
N LYS A 19 -12.39 -1.41 6.83
CA LYS A 19 -12.97 -0.10 6.39
C LYS A 19 -13.03 1.02 7.43
N SER A 20 -12.35 0.94 8.57
CA SER A 20 -12.40 2.01 9.58
C SER A 20 -11.03 2.38 10.14
N VAL A 21 -10.78 3.69 10.23
CA VAL A 21 -9.56 4.25 10.85
C VAL A 21 -9.39 3.74 12.28
N LYS A 22 -10.48 3.71 13.04
CA LYS A 22 -10.49 3.21 14.42
C LYS A 22 -10.12 1.73 14.49
N GLY A 23 -10.67 0.90 13.61
CA GLY A 23 -10.36 -0.53 13.58
C GLY A 23 -8.89 -0.80 13.27
N ILE A 24 -8.31 -0.08 12.30
CA ILE A 24 -6.88 -0.18 11.98
C ILE A 24 -6.02 0.27 13.18
N ALA A 25 -6.40 1.37 13.83
CA ALA A 25 -5.70 1.88 15.00
C ALA A 25 -5.66 0.85 16.16
N GLU A 26 -6.81 0.22 16.44
CA GLU A 26 -6.94 -0.84 17.46
C GLU A 26 -6.12 -2.08 17.11
N GLN A 27 -6.17 -2.54 15.85
CA GLN A 27 -5.43 -3.72 15.38
C GLN A 27 -3.92 -3.55 15.44
N LEU A 28 -3.43 -2.34 15.13
CA LEU A 28 -1.99 -2.05 15.08
C LEU A 28 -1.45 -1.45 16.38
N GLY A 29 -2.30 -1.13 17.35
CA GLY A 29 -1.90 -0.53 18.62
C GLY A 29 -1.33 0.89 18.47
N ILE A 30 -1.84 1.67 17.50
CA ILE A 30 -1.39 3.03 17.19
C ILE A 30 -2.55 4.03 17.27
N THR A 31 -2.25 5.32 17.17
CA THR A 31 -3.30 6.35 17.26
C THR A 31 -4.06 6.49 15.95
N SER A 32 -5.36 6.83 16.03
CA SER A 32 -6.16 7.17 14.85
C SER A 32 -5.57 8.34 14.06
N ALA A 33 -4.89 9.29 14.71
CA ALA A 33 -4.22 10.40 14.04
C ALA A 33 -3.07 9.91 13.15
N THR A 34 -2.24 8.99 13.67
CA THR A 34 -1.19 8.31 12.91
C THR A 34 -1.77 7.56 11.71
N VAL A 35 -2.88 6.83 11.90
CA VAL A 35 -3.56 6.13 10.81
C VAL A 35 -4.03 7.10 9.74
N SER A 36 -4.79 8.14 10.11
CA SER A 36 -5.31 9.13 9.17
C SER A 36 -4.20 9.82 8.36
N TYR A 37 -3.09 10.17 9.01
CA TYR A 37 -1.93 10.75 8.34
C TYR A 37 -1.40 9.82 7.24
N HIS A 38 -1.11 8.56 7.56
CA HIS A 38 -0.57 7.62 6.57
C HIS A 38 -1.58 7.25 5.49
N ILE A 39 -2.88 7.16 5.80
CA ILE A 39 -3.92 6.93 4.79
C ILE A 39 -3.96 8.07 3.78
N ASN A 40 -3.85 9.32 4.23
CA ASN A 40 -3.79 10.46 3.33
C ASN A 40 -2.60 10.35 2.36
N GLU A 41 -1.41 10.01 2.88
CA GLU A 41 -0.22 9.78 2.04
C GLU A 41 -0.42 8.65 1.03
N LEU A 42 -1.07 7.54 1.43
CA LEU A 42 -1.37 6.42 0.55
C LEU A 42 -2.39 6.76 -0.55
N VAL A 43 -3.39 7.61 -0.23
CA VAL A 43 -4.37 8.11 -1.20
C VAL A 43 -3.70 9.07 -2.19
N LEU A 44 -2.89 10.02 -1.70
CA LEU A 44 -2.15 10.96 -2.54
C LEU A 44 -1.17 10.25 -3.49
N SER A 45 -0.68 9.07 -3.12
CA SER A 45 0.22 8.28 -3.95
C SER A 45 -0.46 7.25 -4.84
N ASN A 46 -1.78 7.27 -5.00
CA ASN A 46 -2.56 6.29 -5.78
C ASN A 46 -2.32 4.83 -5.35
N LEU A 47 -2.04 4.59 -4.06
CA LEU A 47 -1.97 3.22 -3.52
C LEU A 47 -3.32 2.80 -2.93
N VAL A 48 -4.02 3.74 -2.29
CA VAL A 48 -5.36 3.55 -1.72
C VAL A 48 -6.37 4.39 -2.50
N VAL A 49 -7.53 3.81 -2.80
CA VAL A 49 -8.58 4.48 -3.56
C VAL A 49 -9.23 5.59 -2.72
N HIS A 50 -9.55 6.72 -3.34
CA HIS A 50 -10.31 7.76 -2.66
C HIS A 50 -11.71 7.23 -2.27
N GLY A 51 -12.06 7.33 -0.98
CA GLY A 51 -13.30 6.74 -0.47
C GLY A 51 -13.25 5.22 -0.28
N TRP A 52 -12.05 4.63 -0.11
CA TRP A 52 -11.81 3.21 0.19
C TRP A 52 -12.72 2.62 1.31
N ASN A 53 -13.13 3.46 2.25
CA ASN A 53 -13.97 3.09 3.40
C ASN A 53 -15.48 3.15 3.13
N LYS A 54 -15.92 3.62 1.95
CA LYS A 54 -17.34 3.68 1.60
C LYS A 54 -17.93 2.28 1.42
N LYS A 55 -19.23 2.15 1.67
CA LYS A 55 -19.95 0.87 1.61
C LYS A 55 -19.93 0.26 0.21
N ASP A 56 -20.07 1.09 -0.82
CA ASP A 56 -20.08 0.78 -2.24
C ASP A 56 -18.67 0.62 -2.85
N CYS A 57 -17.61 0.92 -2.10
CA CYS A 57 -16.24 0.68 -2.54
C CYS A 57 -15.96 -0.82 -2.65
N THR A 58 -15.77 -1.30 -3.88
CA THR A 58 -15.47 -2.70 -4.22
C THR A 58 -13.97 -3.00 -4.22
N GLN A 59 -13.13 -1.99 -4.44
CA GLN A 59 -11.66 -2.09 -4.47
C GLN A 59 -11.08 -0.95 -3.63
N ALA A 60 -10.46 -1.30 -2.50
CA ALA A 60 -9.90 -0.31 -1.57
C ALA A 60 -8.50 0.18 -1.97
N ILE A 61 -7.82 -0.55 -2.87
CA ILE A 61 -6.46 -0.27 -3.36
C ILE A 61 -6.42 -0.34 -4.88
N HIS A 62 -5.43 0.30 -5.49
CA HIS A 62 -5.22 0.28 -6.95
C HIS A 62 -4.46 -1.00 -7.38
N THR A 63 -5.08 -2.17 -7.22
CA THR A 63 -4.45 -3.49 -7.44
C THR A 63 -3.76 -3.63 -8.80
N GLU A 64 -4.42 -3.20 -9.89
CA GLU A 64 -3.87 -3.31 -11.24
C GLU A 64 -2.58 -2.49 -11.40
N LEU A 65 -2.61 -1.21 -11.01
CA LEU A 65 -1.45 -0.32 -11.06
C LEU A 65 -0.29 -0.85 -10.20
N ILE A 66 -0.60 -1.31 -8.99
CA ILE A 66 0.42 -1.87 -8.09
C ILE A 66 1.05 -3.11 -8.73
N THR A 67 0.25 -3.99 -9.32
CA THR A 67 0.74 -5.21 -9.97
C THR A 67 1.63 -4.88 -11.17
N GLU A 68 1.21 -3.95 -12.03
CA GLU A 68 2.00 -3.46 -13.17
C GLU A 68 3.37 -2.93 -12.71
N VAL A 69 3.38 -2.03 -11.73
CA VAL A 69 4.61 -1.42 -11.22
C VAL A 69 5.52 -2.46 -10.55
N MET A 70 4.95 -3.39 -9.78
CA MET A 70 5.73 -4.45 -9.13
C MET A 70 6.33 -5.43 -10.13
N ASN A 71 5.60 -5.77 -11.19
CA ASN A 71 6.11 -6.62 -12.27
C ASN A 71 7.25 -5.92 -13.02
N GLY A 72 7.06 -4.66 -13.42
CA GLY A 72 8.12 -3.89 -14.08
C GLY A 72 9.37 -3.74 -13.21
N LEU A 73 9.20 -3.42 -11.93
CA LEU A 73 10.33 -3.34 -10.98
C LEU A 73 11.06 -4.68 -10.85
N MET A 74 10.33 -5.79 -10.81
CA MET A 74 10.89 -7.13 -10.72
C MET A 74 11.69 -7.48 -11.98
N GLU A 75 11.13 -7.21 -13.17
CA GLU A 75 11.81 -7.40 -14.46
C GLU A 75 13.12 -6.59 -14.54
N ASP A 76 13.09 -5.29 -14.20
CA ASP A 76 14.27 -4.43 -14.19
C ASP A 76 15.35 -4.90 -13.21
N SER A 77 14.92 -5.38 -12.03
CA SER A 77 15.82 -5.90 -10.99
C SER A 77 16.48 -7.23 -11.38
N PHE A 78 15.86 -8.02 -12.24
CA PHE A 78 16.46 -9.24 -12.78
C PHE A 78 17.40 -8.97 -13.96
N MET A 79 17.11 -7.96 -14.79
CA MET A 79 17.97 -7.56 -15.91
C MET A 79 19.32 -6.99 -15.46
N THR A 80 19.38 -6.39 -14.27
CA THR A 80 20.61 -5.83 -13.69
C THR A 80 21.59 -6.89 -13.16
N ASN A 81 21.10 -8.07 -12.72
CA ASN A 81 21.95 -9.17 -12.23
C ASN A 81 22.60 -10.00 -13.36
N SER A 82 22.12 -9.88 -14.59
CA SER A 82 22.63 -10.62 -15.75
C SER A 82 23.96 -10.04 -16.28
N LEU A 83 24.25 -8.78 -16.00
CA LEU A 83 25.46 -8.09 -16.47
C LEU A 83 26.66 -8.26 -15.52
N GLU A 84 26.45 -8.73 -14.29
CA GLU A 84 27.53 -8.94 -13.30
C GLU A 84 28.15 -10.35 -13.36
N ASN A 85 27.53 -11.28 -14.09
CA ASN A 85 28.00 -12.66 -14.24
C ASN A 85 28.83 -12.91 -15.52
N GLU A 86 29.16 -11.88 -16.29
CA GLU A 86 30.07 -11.96 -17.46
C GLU A 86 31.47 -11.40 -17.16
N LYS A 87 32.09 -11.81 -16.05
CA LYS A 87 33.52 -11.56 -15.79
C LYS A 87 34.28 -12.82 -15.39
#